data_AF-A0AA48H520-F1
#
_entry.id   AF-A0AA48H520-F1
#
_cell.length_a   1.000
_cell.length_b   1.000
_cell.length_c   1.000
_cell.angle_alpha   90.00
_cell.angle_beta   90.00
_cell.angle_gamma   90.00
#
_symmetry.space_group_name_H-M   'P 1'
#
loop_
_entity.id
_entity.type
_entity.pdbx_description
1 polymer ?
#
loop_
_entity_poly.entity_id
_entity_poly.type
_entity_poly.pdbx_seq_one_letter_code
_entity_poly.pdbx_strand_id
1 'polypeptide(L)'
;MHAMNNFHREMHADPYSAELKNALILRNTDPRGAYAVLSSLAEEGSPLANMVLGEAYLFGHNGLQKDERLAEKLLRRAAKLESFEGSFLLARYLRMKGRSEEAVSIYEALSEANFPAAAFVLGLSYLDGKFTEIDQERAKFFLEIAAENGHLHAQDWLAHLVTESDASVVDHTKAIAKRYRLKKQIEKLSRTDPKSDYIRTI
;
A
#
# COMPACT_ATOMS: atom_id res chain seq x y z
N MET A 1 -7.84 -21.03 5.10
CA MET A 1 -8.53 -19.83 4.58
C MET A 1 -7.46 -19.00 3.87
N HIS A 2 -7.39 -19.05 2.54
CA HIS A 2 -6.33 -18.38 1.77
C HIS A 2 -6.40 -16.87 2.01
N ALA A 3 -5.29 -16.25 2.40
CA ALA A 3 -5.17 -14.80 2.40
C ALA A 3 -5.33 -14.32 0.95
N MET A 4 -6.54 -13.87 0.58
CA MET A 4 -6.74 -13.21 -0.71
C MET A 4 -5.74 -12.05 -0.80
N ASN A 5 -4.90 -12.07 -1.83
CA ASN A 5 -4.06 -10.97 -2.25
C ASN A 5 -4.91 -9.69 -2.33
N ASN A 6 -4.40 -8.55 -1.88
CA ASN A 6 -5.17 -7.31 -1.86
C ASN A 6 -5.65 -6.91 -3.25
N PHE A 7 -4.81 -7.10 -4.27
CA PHE A 7 -5.23 -6.98 -5.67
C PHE A 7 -6.48 -7.81 -6.01
N HIS A 8 -6.57 -9.07 -5.57
CA HIS A 8 -7.78 -9.88 -5.83
C HIS A 8 -9.01 -9.30 -5.14
N ARG A 9 -8.87 -8.78 -3.92
CA ARG A 9 -9.99 -8.13 -3.21
C ARG A 9 -10.44 -6.86 -3.93
N GLU A 10 -9.49 -6.00 -4.29
CA GLU A 10 -9.77 -4.78 -5.05
C GLU A 10 -10.41 -5.12 -6.41
N MET A 11 -9.91 -6.15 -7.09
CA MET A 11 -10.47 -6.60 -8.37
C MET A 11 -11.92 -7.06 -8.24
N HIS A 12 -12.30 -7.68 -7.12
CA HIS A 12 -13.68 -8.07 -6.87
C HIS A 12 -14.57 -6.88 -6.45
N ALA A 13 -14.00 -5.88 -5.80
CA ALA A 13 -14.70 -4.69 -5.33
C ALA A 13 -14.83 -3.59 -6.41
N ASP A 14 -14.00 -3.63 -7.46
CA ASP A 14 -14.03 -2.65 -8.53
C ASP A 14 -15.36 -2.74 -9.31
N PRO A 15 -16.09 -1.62 -9.50
CA PRO A 15 -17.37 -1.62 -10.19
C PRO A 15 -17.28 -2.09 -11.65
N TYR A 16 -16.08 -2.08 -12.24
CA TYR A 16 -15.79 -2.47 -13.62
C TYR A 16 -14.99 -3.78 -13.71
N SER A 17 -15.10 -4.65 -12.70
CA SER A 17 -14.27 -5.84 -12.56
C SER A 17 -14.28 -6.79 -13.77
N ALA A 18 -15.39 -6.89 -14.50
CA ALA A 18 -15.52 -7.79 -15.66
C ALA A 18 -14.77 -7.21 -16.88
N GLU A 19 -15.04 -5.95 -17.19
CA GLU A 19 -14.41 -5.17 -18.26
C GLU A 19 -12.89 -5.07 -18.02
N LEU A 20 -12.49 -4.83 -16.77
CA LEU A 20 -11.10 -4.77 -16.36
C LEU A 20 -10.38 -6.12 -16.59
N LYS A 21 -10.98 -7.25 -16.19
CA LYS A 21 -10.42 -8.59 -16.46
C LYS A 21 -10.27 -8.83 -17.96
N ASN A 22 -11.29 -8.48 -18.75
CA ASN A 22 -11.23 -8.63 -20.21
C ASN A 22 -10.10 -7.78 -20.81
N ALA A 23 -9.96 -6.52 -20.40
CA ALA A 23 -8.88 -5.66 -20.86
C ALA A 23 -7.49 -6.19 -20.46
N LEU A 24 -7.35 -6.75 -19.25
CA LEU A 24 -6.09 -7.36 -18.80
C LEU A 24 -5.71 -8.61 -19.61
N ILE A 25 -6.69 -9.43 -20.01
CA ILE A 25 -6.47 -10.58 -20.90
C ILE A 25 -6.01 -10.10 -22.28
N LEU A 26 -6.65 -9.06 -22.82
CA LEU A 26 -6.32 -8.50 -24.13
C LEU A 26 -4.95 -7.83 -24.17
N ARG A 27 -4.36 -7.46 -23.03
CA ARG A 27 -3.11 -6.67 -22.96
C ARG A 27 -1.97 -7.25 -23.78
N ASN A 28 -1.91 -8.59 -23.95
CA ASN A 28 -0.85 -9.26 -24.71
C ASN A 28 -1.23 -9.58 -26.16
N THR A 29 -2.52 -9.69 -26.48
CA THR A 29 -3.01 -10.08 -27.82
C THR A 29 -3.47 -8.88 -28.64
N ASP A 30 -4.08 -7.89 -28.00
CA ASP A 30 -4.44 -6.59 -28.55
C ASP A 30 -4.14 -5.48 -27.51
N PRO A 31 -2.87 -5.06 -27.39
CA PRO A 31 -2.51 -4.01 -26.45
C PRO A 31 -3.24 -2.69 -26.71
N ARG A 32 -3.51 -2.35 -27.97
CA ARG A 32 -4.19 -1.09 -28.32
C ARG A 32 -5.63 -1.11 -27.84
N GLY A 33 -6.37 -2.17 -28.13
CA GLY A 33 -7.74 -2.34 -27.62
C GLY A 33 -7.79 -2.40 -26.10
N ALA A 34 -6.86 -3.14 -25.47
CA ALA A 34 -6.75 -3.21 -24.02
C ALA A 34 -6.56 -1.82 -23.38
N TYR A 35 -5.63 -1.01 -23.90
CA TYR A 35 -5.40 0.33 -23.37
C TYR A 35 -6.56 1.29 -23.65
N ALA A 36 -7.26 1.17 -24.77
CA ALA A 36 -8.46 1.96 -25.04
C ALA A 36 -9.57 1.67 -24.01
N VAL A 37 -9.82 0.39 -23.70
CA VAL A 37 -10.80 0.00 -22.67
C VAL A 37 -10.36 0.50 -21.30
N LEU A 38 -9.09 0.26 -20.92
CA LEU A 38 -8.55 0.73 -19.64
C LEU A 38 -8.67 2.26 -19.50
N SER A 39 -8.46 3.02 -20.58
CA SER A 39 -8.63 4.48 -20.58
C SER A 39 -10.07 4.88 -20.29
N SER A 40 -11.05 4.25 -20.93
CA SER A 40 -12.47 4.49 -20.64
C SER A 40 -12.80 4.20 -19.17
N LEU A 41 -12.40 3.02 -18.67
CA LEU A 41 -12.67 2.64 -17.28
C LEU A 41 -12.00 3.58 -16.28
N ALA A 42 -10.78 4.03 -16.57
CA ALA A 42 -10.07 4.99 -15.72
C ALA A 42 -10.79 6.36 -15.69
N GLU A 43 -11.36 6.80 -16.81
CA GLU A 43 -12.17 8.01 -16.91
C GLU A 43 -13.48 7.89 -16.13
N GLU A 44 -14.12 6.73 -16.20
CA GLU A 44 -15.35 6.41 -15.47
C GLU A 44 -15.13 6.21 -13.96
N GLY A 45 -13.88 6.09 -13.53
CA GLY A 45 -13.51 6.09 -12.11
C GLY A 45 -13.15 4.72 -11.53
N SER A 46 -12.77 3.74 -12.36
CA SER A 46 -12.16 2.50 -11.89
C SER A 46 -10.82 2.80 -11.18
N PRO A 47 -10.67 2.51 -9.87
CA PRO A 47 -9.39 2.64 -9.18
C PRO A 47 -8.30 1.78 -9.82
N LEU A 48 -8.64 0.53 -10.17
CA LEU A 48 -7.65 -0.39 -10.72
C LEU A 48 -7.30 -0.10 -12.18
N ALA A 49 -8.22 0.42 -13.00
CA ALA A 49 -7.86 0.86 -14.35
C ALA A 49 -6.88 2.04 -14.29
N ASN A 50 -7.10 3.00 -13.38
CA ASN A 50 -6.14 4.07 -13.12
C ASN A 50 -4.77 3.53 -12.68
N MET A 51 -4.74 2.53 -11.79
CA MET A 51 -3.50 1.86 -11.39
C MET A 51 -2.79 1.18 -12.57
N VAL A 52 -3.50 0.33 -13.33
CA VAL A 52 -2.93 -0.47 -14.42
C VAL A 52 -2.40 0.41 -15.54
N LEU A 53 -3.13 1.48 -15.91
CA LEU A 53 -2.63 2.46 -16.88
C LEU A 53 -1.43 3.22 -16.35
N GLY A 54 -1.46 3.64 -15.08
CA GLY A 54 -0.34 4.30 -14.44
C GLY A 54 0.93 3.44 -14.51
N GLU A 55 0.81 2.15 -14.16
CA GLU A 55 1.89 1.18 -14.31
C GLU A 55 2.40 1.07 -15.76
N ALA A 56 1.48 0.96 -16.72
CA ALA A 56 1.82 0.84 -18.13
C ALA A 56 2.61 2.05 -18.64
N TYR A 57 2.23 3.27 -18.25
CA TYR A 57 2.95 4.49 -18.62
C TYR A 57 4.27 4.68 -17.86
N LEU A 58 4.45 4.10 -16.65
CA LEU A 58 5.75 4.10 -15.97
C LEU A 58 6.76 3.20 -16.68
N PHE A 59 6.35 1.99 -17.04
CA PHE A 59 7.28 0.95 -17.50
C PHE A 59 7.34 0.80 -19.02
N GLY A 60 6.37 1.34 -19.76
CA GLY A 60 6.33 1.28 -21.21
C GLY A 60 6.04 -0.12 -21.73
N HIS A 61 4.88 -0.67 -21.37
CA HIS A 61 4.49 -2.03 -21.74
C HIS A 61 3.92 -2.12 -23.16
N ASN A 62 4.24 -3.21 -23.87
CA ASN A 62 3.60 -3.62 -25.13
C ASN A 62 3.52 -2.51 -26.20
N GLY A 63 4.61 -1.74 -26.34
CA GLY A 63 4.75 -0.67 -27.32
C GLY A 63 4.18 0.68 -26.88
N LEU A 64 3.62 0.77 -25.66
CA LEU A 64 3.24 2.04 -25.06
C LEU A 64 4.50 2.83 -24.68
N GLN A 65 4.59 4.09 -25.12
CA GLN A 65 5.67 4.98 -24.71
C GLN A 65 5.50 5.38 -23.24
N LYS A 66 6.62 5.50 -22.53
CA LYS A 66 6.61 5.95 -21.15
C LYS A 66 6.16 7.40 -21.07
N ASP A 67 5.29 7.69 -20.11
CA ASP A 67 4.91 9.05 -19.72
C ASP A 67 4.76 9.08 -18.20
N GLU A 68 5.84 9.42 -17.51
CA GLU A 68 5.87 9.41 -16.04
C GLU A 68 4.93 10.45 -15.43
N ARG A 69 4.68 11.58 -16.12
CA ARG A 69 3.79 12.62 -15.62
C ARG A 69 2.34 12.14 -15.67
N LEU A 70 1.95 11.54 -16.78
CA LEU A 70 0.63 10.92 -16.92
C LEU A 70 0.47 9.76 -15.93
N ALA A 71 1.50 8.94 -15.80
CA ALA A 71 1.50 7.82 -14.86
C ALA A 71 1.28 8.29 -13.41
N GLU A 72 2.03 9.29 -12.94
CA GLU A 72 1.84 9.83 -11.59
C GLU A 72 0.41 10.36 -11.40
N LYS A 73 -0.14 11.07 -12.40
CA LYS A 73 -1.52 11.57 -12.35
C LYS A 73 -2.54 10.43 -12.19
N LEU A 74 -2.38 9.35 -12.95
CA LEU A 74 -3.23 8.17 -12.89
C LEU A 74 -3.11 7.45 -11.54
N LEU A 75 -1.89 7.26 -11.04
CA LEU A 75 -1.65 6.63 -9.74
C LEU A 75 -2.19 7.46 -8.58
N ARG A 76 -2.09 8.79 -8.63
CA ARG A 76 -2.74 9.68 -7.66
C ARG A 76 -4.26 9.57 -7.71
N ARG A 77 -4.85 9.40 -8.90
CA ARG A 77 -6.28 9.16 -9.04
C ARG A 77 -6.67 7.81 -8.45
N ALA A 78 -5.90 6.75 -8.70
CA ALA A 78 -6.11 5.44 -8.08
C ALA A 78 -6.05 5.53 -6.55
N ALA A 79 -5.05 6.22 -6.00
CA ALA A 79 -4.91 6.43 -4.56
C ALA A 79 -6.08 7.23 -3.96
N LYS A 80 -6.55 8.28 -4.64
CA LYS A 80 -7.73 9.05 -4.24
C LYS A 80 -9.02 8.21 -4.25
N LEU A 81 -9.08 7.20 -5.12
CA LEU A 81 -10.16 6.21 -5.20
C LEU A 81 -9.90 5.01 -4.27
N GLU A 82 -9.04 5.17 -3.26
CA GLU A 82 -8.77 4.19 -2.21
C GLU A 82 -8.17 2.86 -2.71
N SER A 83 -7.52 2.84 -3.87
CA SER A 83 -6.73 1.68 -4.31
C SER A 83 -5.48 1.54 -3.45
N PHE A 84 -5.34 0.42 -2.73
CA PHE A 84 -4.12 0.14 -1.98
C PHE A 84 -2.97 -0.19 -2.93
N GLU A 85 -3.23 -0.97 -3.98
CA GLU A 85 -2.23 -1.29 -5.00
C GLU A 85 -1.77 -0.04 -5.77
N GLY A 86 -2.71 0.84 -6.14
CA GLY A 86 -2.42 2.14 -6.75
C GLY A 86 -1.62 3.07 -5.85
N SER A 87 -1.98 3.16 -4.57
CA SER A 87 -1.23 3.93 -3.57
C SER A 87 0.17 3.37 -3.34
N PHE A 88 0.30 2.04 -3.28
CA PHE A 88 1.60 1.38 -3.09
C PHE A 88 2.53 1.63 -4.28
N LEU A 89 1.99 1.56 -5.50
CA LEU A 89 2.73 1.85 -6.72
C LEU A 89 3.14 3.34 -6.80
N LEU A 90 2.25 4.25 -6.40
CA LEU A 90 2.55 5.68 -6.27
C LEU A 90 3.72 5.91 -5.30
N ALA A 91 3.67 5.33 -4.10
CA ALA A 91 4.73 5.47 -3.10
C ALA A 91 6.07 4.92 -3.62
N ARG A 92 6.05 3.78 -4.32
CA ARG A 92 7.26 3.21 -4.93
C ARG A 92 7.87 4.15 -5.95
N TYR A 93 7.04 4.74 -6.81
CA TYR A 93 7.48 5.72 -7.80
C TYR A 93 8.02 7.01 -7.15
N LEU A 94 7.32 7.57 -6.16
CA LEU A 94 7.73 8.78 -5.43
C LEU A 94 9.08 8.58 -4.72
N ARG A 95 9.28 7.40 -4.12
CA ARG A 95 10.57 7.02 -3.56
C ARG A 95 11.69 7.03 -4.60
N MET A 96 11.46 6.46 -5.79
CA MET A 96 12.45 6.48 -6.88
C MET A 96 12.77 7.90 -7.36
N LYS A 97 11.83 8.84 -7.20
CA LYS A 97 12.02 10.27 -7.48
C LYS A 97 12.69 11.06 -6.35
N GLY A 98 13.07 10.42 -5.25
CA GLY A 98 13.64 11.09 -4.08
C GLY A 98 12.63 11.88 -3.26
N ARG A 99 11.32 11.66 -3.46
CA ARG A 99 10.24 12.33 -2.72
C ARG A 99 9.88 11.50 -1.48
N SER A 100 10.86 11.37 -0.59
CA SER A 100 10.81 10.36 0.46
C SER A 100 9.71 10.57 1.49
N GLU A 101 9.54 11.80 1.97
CA GLU A 101 8.52 12.13 2.96
C GLU A 101 7.11 11.73 2.50
N GLU A 102 6.77 12.02 1.25
CA GLU A 102 5.46 11.71 0.69
C GLU A 102 5.25 10.20 0.53
N ALA A 103 6.27 9.47 0.06
CA ALA A 103 6.20 8.02 -0.05
C ALA A 103 6.15 7.32 1.31
N VAL A 104 6.89 7.79 2.33
CA VAL A 104 6.77 7.30 3.71
C VAL A 104 5.34 7.46 4.20
N SER A 105 4.75 8.66 4.05
CA SER A 105 3.39 8.93 4.50
C SER A 105 2.36 7.98 3.86
N ILE A 106 2.48 7.71 2.56
CA ILE A 106 1.59 6.75 1.87
C ILE A 106 1.83 5.33 2.39
N TYR A 107 3.07 4.89 2.56
CA TYR A 107 3.34 3.57 3.10
C TYR A 107 2.85 3.41 4.54
N GLU A 108 2.94 4.45 5.37
CA GLU A 108 2.44 4.42 6.75
C GLU A 108 0.92 4.25 6.74
N ALA A 109 0.19 5.03 5.94
CA ALA A 109 -1.26 4.90 5.78
C ALA A 109 -1.67 3.49 5.29
N LEU A 110 -0.93 2.92 4.34
CA LEU A 110 -1.17 1.55 3.85
C LEU A 110 -0.87 0.48 4.91
N SER A 111 0.20 0.66 5.68
CA SER A 111 0.55 -0.22 6.80
C SER A 111 -0.54 -0.19 7.87
N GLU A 112 -1.07 0.99 8.16
CA GLU A 112 -2.22 1.16 9.02
C GLU A 112 -3.46 0.46 8.47
N ALA A 113 -3.65 0.46 7.15
CA ALA A 113 -4.73 -0.27 6.49
C ALA A 113 -4.48 -1.80 6.37
N ASN A 114 -3.49 -2.34 7.09
CA ASN A 114 -3.10 -3.76 7.05
C ASN A 114 -2.64 -4.23 5.65
N PHE A 115 -2.01 -3.36 4.88
CA PHE A 115 -1.37 -3.72 3.62
C PHE A 115 0.06 -4.23 3.89
N PRO A 116 0.29 -5.56 3.95
CA PRO A 116 1.54 -6.15 4.45
C PRO A 116 2.79 -5.71 3.69
N ALA A 117 2.68 -5.50 2.37
CA ALA A 117 3.82 -5.10 1.55
C ALA A 117 4.31 -3.68 1.86
N ALA A 118 3.42 -2.75 2.22
CA ALA A 118 3.83 -1.39 2.63
C ALA A 118 4.58 -1.42 3.96
N ALA A 119 4.06 -2.18 4.93
CA ALA A 119 4.69 -2.34 6.23
C ALA A 119 6.08 -2.99 6.09
N PHE A 120 6.21 -4.02 5.25
CA PHE A 120 7.52 -4.63 4.99
C PHE A 120 8.52 -3.64 4.39
N VAL A 121 8.11 -2.82 3.42
CA VAL A 121 8.97 -1.81 2.80
C VAL A 121 9.44 -0.75 3.81
N LEU A 122 8.56 -0.26 4.69
CA LEU A 122 8.97 0.65 5.76
C LEU A 122 9.91 -0.01 6.75
N GLY A 123 9.61 -1.24 7.16
CA GLY A 123 10.44 -2.05 8.02
C GLY A 123 11.89 -2.12 7.54
N LEU A 124 12.09 -2.49 6.27
CA LEU A 124 13.42 -2.53 5.66
C LEU A 124 14.06 -1.14 5.53
N SER A 125 13.28 -0.11 5.22
CA SER A 125 13.80 1.26 5.05
C SER A 125 14.37 1.81 6.37
N TYR A 126 13.69 1.55 7.49
CA TYR A 126 14.14 1.95 8.82
C TYR A 126 15.33 1.10 9.33
N LEU A 127 15.53 -0.12 8.80
CA LEU A 127 16.74 -0.91 9.10
C LEU A 127 17.96 -0.41 8.36
N ASP A 128 17.83 -0.12 7.07
CA ASP A 128 18.96 0.15 6.19
C ASP A 128 19.29 1.64 6.01
N GLY A 129 18.39 2.53 6.43
CA GLY A 129 18.59 3.97 6.37
C GLY A 129 18.61 4.54 4.94
N LYS A 130 18.22 3.76 3.91
CA LYS A 130 18.32 4.20 2.51
C LYS A 130 17.29 5.26 2.15
N PHE A 131 16.15 5.22 2.82
CA PHE A 131 14.97 6.00 2.46
C PHE A 131 14.34 6.75 3.65
N THR A 132 14.66 6.31 4.86
CA THR A 132 14.32 6.93 6.14
C THR A 132 15.61 7.05 6.96
N GLU A 133 15.57 7.78 8.07
CA GLU A 133 16.62 7.62 9.08
C GLU A 133 16.57 6.20 9.66
N ILE A 134 17.72 5.69 10.12
CA ILE A 134 17.78 4.38 10.78
C ILE A 134 17.03 4.47 12.11
N ASP A 135 16.04 3.60 12.28
CA ASP A 135 15.25 3.48 13.50
C ASP A 135 14.88 2.00 13.72
N GLN A 136 15.64 1.33 14.59
CA GLN A 136 15.48 -0.10 14.83
C GLN A 136 14.13 -0.44 15.47
N GLU A 137 13.56 0.46 16.28
CA GLU A 137 12.26 0.24 16.92
C GLU A 137 11.14 0.33 15.89
N ARG A 138 11.14 1.35 15.03
CA ARG A 138 10.18 1.47 13.93
C ARG A 138 10.31 0.34 12.92
N ALA A 139 11.55 -0.02 12.56
CA ALA A 139 11.81 -1.16 11.70
C ALA A 139 11.11 -2.43 12.19
N LYS A 140 11.38 -2.81 13.45
CA LYS A 140 10.77 -3.97 14.09
C LYS A 140 9.24 -3.86 14.11
N PHE A 141 8.70 -2.70 14.49
CA PHE A 141 7.26 -2.44 14.53
C PHE A 141 6.58 -2.70 13.18
N PHE A 142 7.12 -2.17 12.08
CA PHE A 142 6.52 -2.36 10.76
C PHE A 142 6.71 -3.80 10.22
N LEU A 143 7.83 -4.46 10.55
CA LEU A 143 8.05 -5.87 10.19
C LEU A 143 7.08 -6.80 10.93
N GLU A 144 6.75 -6.50 12.19
CA GLU A 144 5.69 -7.18 12.93
C GLU A 144 4.33 -7.04 12.27
N ILE A 145 3.93 -5.82 11.89
CA ILE A 145 2.67 -5.59 11.15
C ILE A 145 2.63 -6.40 9.86
N ALA A 146 3.72 -6.40 9.09
CA ALA A 146 3.81 -7.16 7.85
C ALA A 146 3.64 -8.67 8.10
N ALA A 147 4.32 -9.21 9.10
CA ALA A 147 4.28 -10.63 9.43
C ALA A 147 2.91 -11.08 9.95
N GLU A 148 2.29 -10.29 10.84
CA GLU A 148 0.93 -10.53 11.36
C GLU A 148 -0.11 -10.56 10.22
N ASN A 149 0.12 -9.78 9.16
CA ASN A 149 -0.75 -9.72 7.97
C ASN A 149 -0.30 -10.65 6.82
N GLY A 150 0.55 -11.64 7.10
CA GLY A 150 0.87 -12.73 6.18
C GLY A 150 2.02 -12.45 5.21
N HIS A 151 2.86 -11.44 5.46
CA HIS A 151 4.05 -11.21 4.64
C HIS A 151 5.14 -12.25 4.95
N LEU A 152 5.34 -13.21 4.04
CA LEU A 152 6.24 -14.35 4.25
C LEU A 152 7.67 -13.92 4.65
N HIS A 153 8.29 -13.00 3.90
CA HIS A 153 9.65 -12.54 4.23
C HIS A 153 9.74 -11.83 5.59
N ALA A 154 8.64 -11.21 6.07
CA ALA A 154 8.63 -10.59 7.38
C ALA A 154 8.49 -11.64 8.49
N GLN A 155 7.72 -12.70 8.23
CA GLN A 155 7.62 -13.86 9.11
C GLN A 155 8.97 -14.57 9.26
N ASP A 156 9.68 -14.78 8.15
CA ASP A 156 11.02 -15.37 8.16
C ASP A 156 12.01 -14.49 8.94
N TRP A 157 11.97 -13.17 8.73
CA TRP A 157 12.82 -12.23 9.47
C TRP A 157 12.58 -12.27 10.98
N LEU A 158 11.31 -12.31 11.41
CA LEU A 158 10.98 -12.44 12.84
C LEU A 158 11.37 -13.81 13.40
N ALA A 159 11.21 -14.88 12.63
CA ALA A 159 11.63 -16.21 13.05
C ALA A 159 13.15 -16.24 13.33
N HIS A 160 13.95 -15.64 12.45
CA HIS A 160 15.40 -15.50 12.65
C HIS A 160 15.75 -14.69 13.90
N LEU A 161 15.08 -13.55 14.13
CA LEU A 161 15.30 -12.78 15.35
C LEU A 161 14.97 -13.56 16.62
N VAL A 162 13.85 -14.30 16.65
CA VAL A 162 13.47 -15.11 17.81
C VAL A 162 14.44 -16.26 18.06
N THR A 163 15.04 -16.81 17.00
CA THR A 163 16.09 -17.83 17.16
C THR A 163 17.43 -17.28 17.64
N GLU A 164 17.71 -16.00 17.37
CA GLU A 164 18.95 -15.32 17.77
C GLU A 164 18.84 -14.57 19.12
N SER A 165 17.62 -14.35 19.66
CA SER A 165 17.40 -13.56 20.88
C SER A 165 16.52 -14.27 21.92
N ASP A 166 17.00 -14.24 23.16
CA ASP A 166 16.41 -14.81 24.38
C ASP A 166 14.98 -14.27 24.67
N ALA A 167 14.22 -14.97 25.53
CA ALA A 167 12.76 -14.88 25.72
C ALA A 167 12.13 -13.47 25.92
N SER A 168 12.93 -12.42 26.16
CA SER A 168 12.46 -11.04 26.36
C SER A 168 11.88 -10.38 25.10
N VAL A 169 12.30 -10.82 23.90
CA VAL A 169 11.84 -10.24 22.62
C VAL A 169 10.37 -10.59 22.32
N VAL A 170 9.95 -11.80 22.69
CA VAL A 170 8.59 -12.33 22.47
C VAL A 170 7.54 -11.61 23.34
N ASP A 171 7.90 -11.16 24.54
CA ASP A 171 7.00 -10.38 25.40
C ASP A 171 6.91 -8.91 24.96
N HIS A 172 8.00 -8.35 24.43
CA HIS A 172 8.00 -6.97 23.93
C HIS A 172 7.13 -6.79 22.68
N THR A 173 7.11 -7.77 21.76
CA THR A 173 6.29 -7.75 20.54
C THR A 173 4.80 -7.80 20.85
N LYS A 174 4.37 -8.68 21.77
CA LYS A 174 2.96 -8.74 22.23
C LYS A 174 2.50 -7.44 22.88
N ALA A 175 3.38 -6.78 23.64
CA ALA A 175 3.08 -5.51 24.29
C ALA A 175 2.90 -4.36 23.28
N ILE A 176 3.75 -4.28 22.25
CA ILE A 176 3.69 -3.24 21.21
C ILE A 176 2.46 -3.44 20.31
N ALA A 177 2.20 -4.68 19.86
CA ALA A 177 0.99 -5.01 19.08
C ALA A 177 -0.30 -4.67 19.85
N LYS A 178 -0.35 -4.94 21.16
CA LYS A 178 -1.46 -4.53 22.04
C LYS A 178 -1.58 -3.01 22.12
N ARG A 179 -0.46 -2.28 22.23
CA ARG A 179 -0.44 -0.81 22.33
C ARG A 179 -0.89 -0.14 21.03
N TYR A 180 -0.53 -0.70 19.88
CA TYR A 180 -0.97 -0.22 18.57
C TYR A 180 -2.47 -0.46 18.34
N ARG A 181 -2.97 -1.66 18.66
CA ARG A 181 -4.42 -1.94 18.65
C ARG A 181 -5.19 -0.97 19.53
N LEU A 182 -4.66 -0.65 20.71
CA LEU A 182 -5.25 0.30 21.63
C LEU A 182 -5.22 1.74 21.08
N LYS A 183 -4.10 2.18 20.50
CA LYS A 183 -3.98 3.52 19.89
C LYS A 183 -4.99 3.71 18.76
N LYS A 184 -5.15 2.72 17.88
CA LYS A 184 -6.17 2.74 16.82
C LYS A 184 -7.59 2.80 17.36
N GLN A 185 -7.86 2.09 18.46
CA GLN A 185 -9.16 2.12 19.11
C GLN A 185 -9.44 3.50 19.71
N ILE A 186 -8.43 4.15 20.32
CA ILE A 186 -8.53 5.52 20.84
C ILE A 186 -8.75 6.53 19.72
N GLU A 187 -8.03 6.44 18.61
CA GLU A 187 -8.21 7.35 17.47
C GLU A 187 -9.60 7.20 16.83
N LYS A 188 -10.08 5.95 16.68
CA LYS A 188 -11.44 5.69 16.23
C LYS A 188 -12.48 6.29 17.19
N LEU A 189 -12.28 6.13 18.50
CA LEU A 189 -13.17 6.69 19.53
C LEU A 189 -13.15 8.23 19.52
N SER A 190 -11.98 8.85 19.33
CA SER A 190 -11.84 10.31 19.26
C SER A 190 -12.53 10.92 18.03
N ARG A 191 -12.60 10.18 16.91
CA ARG A 191 -13.34 10.59 15.71
C ARG A 191 -14.86 10.38 15.83
N THR A 192 -15.31 9.61 16.80
CA THR A 192 -16.74 9.31 17.02
C THR A 192 -17.32 10.05 18.23
N ASP A 193 -16.57 10.94 18.88
CA ASP A 193 -17.08 11.72 20.01
C ASP A 193 -17.79 12.99 19.53
N PRO A 194 -19.14 13.07 19.57
CA PRO A 194 -19.89 14.25 19.15
C PRO A 194 -19.63 15.48 20.03
N LYS A 195 -18.84 15.37 21.11
CA LYS A 195 -18.43 16.51 21.94
C LYS A 195 -17.19 17.25 21.43
N SER A 196 -16.47 16.74 20.42
CA SER A 196 -15.31 17.44 19.82
C SER A 196 -15.69 18.67 18.98
N ASP A 197 -16.96 18.83 18.62
CA ASP A 197 -17.45 19.98 17.82
C ASP A 197 -17.69 21.25 18.67
N TYR A 198 -17.57 21.19 20.00
CA TYR A 198 -17.90 22.33 20.87
C TYR A 198 -16.80 23.40 20.98
N ILE A 199 -15.65 23.23 20.33
CA ILE A 199 -14.54 24.22 20.36
C ILE A 199 -14.38 24.97 19.03
N ARG A 200 -15.21 24.69 18.01
CA ARG A 200 -15.13 25.41 16.72
C ARG A 200 -16.02 26.64 16.56
N THR A 201 -16.67 27.10 17.63
CA THR A 201 -17.45 28.34 17.58
C THR A 201 -17.27 29.16 18.86
N ILE A 202 -16.15 29.87 18.96
CA ILE A 202 -16.06 31.19 19.59
C ILE A 202 -15.09 32.03 18.78
#